data_AF-A0A183HIT7-F1
#
_entry.id   AF-A0A183HIT7-F1
#
_cell.length_a   1.000
_cell.length_b   1.000
_cell.length_c   1.000
_cell.angle_alpha   90.00
_cell.angle_beta   90.00
_cell.angle_gamma   90.00
#
_symmetry.space_group_name_H-M   'P 1'
#
loop_
_entity.id
_entity.type
_entity.pdbx_description
1 polymer ?
#
loop_
_entity_poly.entity_id
_entity_poly.type
_entity_poly.pdbx_seq_one_letter_code
_entity_poly.pdbx_strand_id
1 'polypeptide(L)'
;MVKRRTIIQASTSELLRGLGQYISKQCNIRHFEPAQLVIWLRTVDRALLLQGWQDVAFINPANLVFVYMLVKNMVRNDATIKTVEELQSVVLTCLYISYSYMGNEISYPLKPFLIEQVRSFPSVPLFISK
;
A
#
# COMPACT_ATOMS: atom_id res chain seq x y z
N MET A 1 8.56 38.29 -10.77
CA MET A 1 8.82 37.34 -9.67
C MET A 1 8.64 35.92 -10.21
N VAL A 2 9.70 35.25 -10.64
CA VAL A 2 9.62 33.87 -11.15
C VAL A 2 9.42 32.94 -9.96
N LYS A 3 8.24 32.32 -9.84
CA LYS A 3 7.97 31.28 -8.85
C LYS A 3 8.87 30.09 -9.22
N ARG A 4 9.97 29.89 -8.49
CA ARG A 4 10.77 28.66 -8.60
C ARG A 4 9.81 27.49 -8.37
N ARG A 5 9.58 26.68 -9.41
CA ARG A 5 8.94 25.37 -9.23
C ARG A 5 9.87 24.56 -8.36
N THR A 6 9.53 24.41 -7.09
CA THR A 6 10.22 23.47 -6.21
C THR A 6 9.91 22.09 -6.75
N ILE A 7 10.86 21.49 -7.47
CA ILE A 7 10.79 20.09 -7.85
C ILE A 7 11.06 19.31 -6.57
N ILE A 8 10.01 18.82 -5.92
CA ILE A 8 10.14 17.95 -4.75
C ILE A 8 10.52 16.57 -5.28
N GLN A 9 11.82 16.31 -5.40
CA GLN A 9 12.32 14.97 -5.65
C GLN A 9 12.42 14.26 -4.29
N ALA A 10 11.46 13.38 -4.01
CA ALA A 10 11.52 12.50 -2.85
C ALA A 10 11.92 11.09 -3.30
N SER A 11 12.82 10.45 -2.56
CA SER A 11 13.12 9.04 -2.76
C SER A 11 11.91 8.17 -2.40
N THR A 12 11.84 6.97 -2.99
CA THR A 12 10.84 5.94 -2.64
C THR A 12 10.80 5.70 -1.13
N SER A 13 11.96 5.68 -0.47
CA SER A 13 12.09 5.46 0.98
C SER A 13 11.49 6.61 1.80
N GLU A 14 11.68 7.85 1.38
CA GLU A 14 11.07 9.02 2.04
C GLU A 14 9.56 9.04 1.89
N LEU A 15 9.03 8.67 0.71
CA LEU A 15 7.59 8.59 0.48
C LEU A 15 6.94 7.49 1.32
N LEU A 16 7.58 6.30 1.40
CA LEU A 16 7.13 5.21 2.26
C LEU A 16 7.08 5.62 3.73
N ARG A 17 8.15 6.27 4.22
CA ARG A 17 8.22 6.78 5.59
C ARG A 17 7.16 7.85 5.84
N GLY A 18 6.95 8.75 4.88
CA GLY A 18 5.92 9.79 4.95
C GLY A 18 4.51 9.23 5.03
N LEU A 19 4.20 8.18 4.27
CA LEU A 19 2.92 7.48 4.35
C LEU A 19 2.72 6.82 5.73
N GLY A 20 3.73 6.13 6.27
CA GLY A 20 3.65 5.53 7.60
C GLY A 20 3.43 6.59 8.70
N GLN A 21 4.14 7.72 8.61
CA GLN A 21 3.96 8.86 9.52
C GLN A 21 2.57 9.49 9.41
N TYR A 22 2.03 9.61 8.19
CA TYR A 22 0.69 10.12 7.97
C TYR A 22 -0.34 9.24 8.69
N ILE A 23 -0.29 7.93 8.49
CA ILE A 23 -1.23 6.98 9.10
C ILE A 23 -1.12 7.00 10.62
N SER A 24 0.09 7.02 11.18
CA SER A 24 0.30 7.11 12.63
C SER A 24 -0.31 8.38 13.25
N LYS A 25 -0.42 9.47 12.49
CA LYS A 25 -1.07 10.71 12.95
C LYS A 25 -2.59 10.70 12.77
N GLN A 26 -3.13 9.93 11.82
CA GLN A 26 -4.56 9.91 11.53
C GLN A 26 -5.28 8.81 12.32
N CYS A 27 -4.66 7.65 12.48
CA CYS A 27 -5.22 6.53 13.21
C CYS A 27 -4.65 6.50 14.64
N ASN A 28 -5.52 6.47 15.64
CA ASN A 28 -5.11 6.24 17.02
C ASN A 28 -5.02 4.73 17.33
N ILE A 29 -4.17 4.01 16.60
CA ILE A 29 -4.00 2.56 16.75
C ILE A 29 -2.84 2.30 17.71
N ARG A 30 -3.11 1.56 18.78
CA ARG A 30 -2.08 1.22 19.77
C ARG A 30 -1.01 0.33 19.12
N HIS A 31 0.25 0.61 19.45
CA HIS A 31 1.42 -0.17 19.01
C HIS A 31 1.71 -0.16 17.49
N PHE A 32 1.05 0.70 16.71
CA PHE A 32 1.43 0.90 15.32
C PHE A 32 2.70 1.74 15.22
N GLU A 33 3.72 1.22 14.54
CA GLU A 33 4.93 1.96 14.18
C GLU A 33 4.96 2.24 12.67
N PRO A 34 5.30 3.48 12.23
CA PRO A 34 5.41 3.82 10.81
C PRO A 34 6.28 2.87 9.98
N ALA A 35 7.29 2.24 10.60
CA ALA A 35 8.17 1.28 9.95
C ALA A 35 7.44 -0.02 9.54
N GLN A 36 6.41 -0.44 10.28
CA GLN A 36 5.63 -1.65 9.96
C GLN A 36 4.98 -1.54 8.59
N LEU A 37 4.44 -0.36 8.26
CA LEU A 37 3.86 -0.12 6.94
C LEU A 37 4.88 -0.31 5.81
N VAL A 38 6.10 0.21 6.00
CA VAL A 38 7.18 0.05 5.01
C VAL A 38 7.48 -1.43 4.80
N ILE A 39 7.55 -2.20 5.89
CA ILE A 39 7.80 -3.64 5.86
C ILE A 39 6.69 -4.37 5.12
N TRP A 40 5.42 -4.07 5.39
CA TRP A 40 4.29 -4.71 4.70
C TRP A 40 4.37 -4.51 3.18
N LEU A 41 4.51 -3.26 2.74
CA LEU A 41 4.54 -2.92 1.31
C LEU A 41 5.75 -3.57 0.60
N ARG A 42 6.93 -3.50 1.21
CA ARG A 42 8.17 -4.08 0.64
C ARG A 42 8.16 -5.60 0.62
N THR A 43 7.54 -6.23 1.61
CA THR A 43 7.48 -7.70 1.70
C THR A 43 6.64 -8.27 0.56
N VAL A 44 5.48 -7.66 0.26
CA VAL A 44 4.64 -8.07 -0.86
C VAL A 44 5.36 -7.90 -2.20
N ASP A 45 5.94 -6.71 -2.43
CA ASP A 45 6.66 -6.41 -3.68
C ASP A 45 7.84 -7.37 -3.91
N ARG A 46 8.60 -7.65 -2.85
CA ARG A 46 9.69 -8.62 -2.88
C ARG A 46 9.20 -10.05 -3.11
N ALA A 47 8.09 -10.45 -2.50
CA ALA A 47 7.53 -11.79 -2.68
C ALA A 47 7.10 -12.03 -4.13
N LEU A 48 6.46 -11.05 -4.77
CA LEU A 48 6.06 -11.12 -6.17
C LEU A 48 7.26 -11.23 -7.11
N LEU A 49 8.32 -10.46 -6.86
CA LEU A 49 9.57 -10.54 -7.62
C LEU A 49 10.22 -11.93 -7.50
N LEU A 50 10.36 -12.46 -6.27
CA LEU A 50 11.01 -13.74 -6.03
C LEU A 50 10.23 -14.94 -6.57
N GLN A 51 8.90 -14.82 -6.66
CA GLN A 51 8.03 -15.86 -7.20
C GLN A 51 7.86 -15.75 -8.73
N GLY A 52 8.47 -14.75 -9.38
CA GLY A 52 8.38 -14.55 -10.82
C GLY A 52 7.02 -14.03 -11.30
N TRP A 53 6.26 -13.37 -10.43
CA TRP A 53 4.99 -12.73 -10.80
C TRP A 53 5.16 -11.36 -11.44
N GLN A 54 6.34 -10.75 -11.35
CA GLN A 54 6.68 -9.48 -11.98
C GLN A 54 8.19 -9.39 -12.21
N ASP A 55 8.60 -8.68 -13.26
CA ASP A 55 10.02 -8.47 -13.59
C ASP A 55 10.61 -7.20 -12.94
N VAL A 56 9.76 -6.20 -12.68
CA VAL A 56 10.15 -4.89 -12.14
C VAL A 56 9.37 -4.60 -10.87
N ALA A 57 10.04 -4.03 -9.87
CA ALA A 57 9.41 -3.61 -8.62
C ALA A 57 8.29 -2.60 -8.88
N PHE A 58 7.12 -2.87 -8.32
CA PHE A 58 5.99 -1.95 -8.39
C PHE A 58 6.22 -0.71 -7.54
N ILE A 59 6.93 -0.86 -6.41
CA ILE A 59 7.16 0.21 -5.43
C ILE A 59 8.19 1.21 -5.96
N ASN A 60 7.68 2.26 -6.60
CA ASN A 60 8.42 3.42 -7.08
C ASN A 60 7.70 4.73 -6.67
N PRO A 61 8.32 5.91 -6.82
CA PRO A 61 7.71 7.16 -6.38
C PRO A 61 6.34 7.46 -7.03
N ALA A 62 6.16 7.16 -8.32
CA ALA A 62 4.90 7.44 -9.02
C ALA A 62 3.75 6.56 -8.51
N ASN A 63 3.99 5.25 -8.42
CA ASN A 63 2.99 4.30 -7.92
C ASN A 63 2.67 4.53 -6.44
N LEU A 64 3.64 4.95 -5.63
CA LEU A 64 3.42 5.28 -4.22
C LEU A 64 2.50 6.49 -4.01
N VAL A 65 2.47 7.45 -4.92
CA VAL A 65 1.51 8.56 -4.86
C VAL A 65 0.08 8.03 -5.01
N PHE A 66 -0.14 7.05 -5.91
CA PHE A 66 -1.43 6.39 -6.08
C PHE A 66 -1.84 5.57 -4.85
N VAL A 67 -0.91 4.76 -4.31
CA VAL A 67 -1.13 4.00 -3.07
C VAL A 67 -1.48 4.95 -1.91
N TYR A 68 -0.73 6.05 -1.77
CA TYR A 68 -1.00 7.08 -0.76
C TYR A 68 -2.43 7.62 -0.88
N MET A 69 -2.87 7.96 -2.10
CA MET A 69 -4.20 8.49 -2.35
C MET A 69 -5.31 7.53 -1.92
N LEU A 70 -5.19 6.24 -2.26
CA LEU A 70 -6.16 5.21 -1.87
C LEU A 70 -6.18 4.99 -0.35
N VAL A 71 -5.01 4.75 0.25
CA VAL A 71 -4.91 4.49 1.69
C VAL A 71 -5.42 5.67 2.50
N LYS A 72 -5.08 6.90 2.10
CA LYS A 72 -5.59 8.13 2.71
C LYS A 72 -7.12 8.18 2.69
N ASN A 73 -7.74 7.86 1.57
CA ASN A 73 -9.19 7.90 1.45
C ASN A 73 -9.85 6.83 2.33
N MET A 74 -9.33 5.59 2.31
CA MET A 74 -9.90 4.49 3.09
C MET A 74 -9.76 4.72 4.59
N VAL A 75 -8.57 5.10 5.05
CA VAL A 75 -8.30 5.37 6.47
C VAL A 75 -9.14 6.52 7.01
N ARG A 76 -9.36 7.57 6.22
CA ARG A 76 -10.15 8.74 6.65
C ARG A 76 -11.64 8.40 6.78
N ASN A 77 -12.15 7.51 5.94
CA ASN A 77 -13.58 7.19 5.87
C ASN A 77 -13.97 6.02 6.79
N ASP A 78 -13.00 5.29 7.32
CA ASP A 78 -13.25 4.09 8.10
C ASP A 78 -12.88 4.27 9.59
N ALA A 79 -13.88 4.70 10.37
CA ALA A 79 -13.76 4.83 11.82
C ALA A 79 -13.70 3.46 12.56
N THR A 80 -13.79 2.34 11.85
CA THR A 80 -13.80 1.01 12.47
C THR A 80 -12.41 0.43 12.69
N ILE A 81 -11.37 0.97 12.04
CA ILE A 81 -9.99 0.51 12.17
C ILE A 81 -9.44 0.82 13.56
N LYS A 82 -9.33 -0.21 14.40
CA LYS A 82 -8.88 -0.13 15.80
C LYS A 82 -7.59 -0.89 16.05
N THR A 83 -7.27 -1.88 15.21
CA THR A 83 -6.12 -2.78 15.39
C THR A 83 -5.08 -2.61 14.28
N VAL A 84 -3.87 -3.09 14.54
CA VAL A 84 -2.77 -3.06 13.55
C VAL A 84 -3.10 -4.01 12.39
N GLU A 85 -3.75 -5.13 12.69
CA GLU A 85 -4.15 -6.16 11.74
C GLU A 85 -5.24 -5.63 10.78
N GLU A 86 -6.24 -4.92 11.29
CA GLU A 86 -7.26 -4.25 10.47
C GLU A 86 -6.63 -3.21 9.55
N LEU A 87 -5.73 -2.38 10.09
CA LEU A 87 -5.00 -1.40 9.29
C LEU A 87 -4.16 -2.06 8.20
N GLN A 88 -3.42 -3.11 8.55
CA GLN A 88 -2.64 -3.88 7.58
C GLN A 88 -3.54 -4.43 6.48
N SER A 89 -4.72 -4.96 6.82
CA SER A 89 -5.67 -5.51 5.85
C SER A 89 -6.13 -4.44 4.86
N VAL A 90 -6.51 -3.27 5.37
CA VAL A 90 -6.92 -2.12 4.53
C VAL A 90 -5.78 -1.65 3.64
N VAL A 91 -4.56 -1.54 4.19
CA VAL A 91 -3.37 -1.12 3.43
C VAL A 91 -3.02 -2.11 2.33
N LEU A 92 -3.02 -3.42 2.63
CA LEU A 92 -2.74 -4.46 1.64
C LEU A 92 -3.84 -4.59 0.58
N THR A 93 -5.10 -4.32 0.95
CA THR A 93 -6.20 -4.23 -0.02
C THR A 93 -6.00 -3.04 -0.96
N CYS A 94 -5.66 -1.87 -0.44
CA CYS A 94 -5.32 -0.70 -1.27
C CYS A 94 -4.12 -0.98 -2.18
N LEU A 95 -3.13 -1.72 -1.67
CA LEU A 95 -1.97 -2.13 -2.44
C LEU A 95 -2.39 -3.06 -3.58
N TYR A 96 -3.20 -4.10 -3.31
CA TYR A 96 -3.69 -5.02 -4.33
C TYR A 96 -4.46 -4.30 -5.45
N ILE A 97 -5.34 -3.37 -5.09
CA ILE A 97 -6.05 -2.52 -6.07
C ILE A 97 -5.04 -1.68 -6.88
N SER A 98 -4.01 -1.15 -6.24
CA SER A 98 -2.95 -0.38 -6.91
C SER A 98 -2.14 -1.22 -7.90
N TYR A 99 -1.78 -2.45 -7.54
CA TYR A 99 -1.15 -3.40 -8.45
C TYR A 99 -2.06 -3.74 -9.63
N SER A 100 -3.33 -4.01 -9.35
CA SER A 100 -4.31 -4.34 -10.39
C SER A 100 -4.53 -3.18 -11.37
N TYR A 101 -4.48 -1.93 -10.90
CA TYR A 101 -4.71 -0.75 -11.75
C TYR A 101 -3.43 -0.22 -12.42
N MET A 102 -2.36 0.00 -11.65
CA MET A 102 -1.11 0.63 -12.11
C MET A 102 0.00 -0.37 -12.48
N GLY A 103 -0.14 -1.65 -12.12
CA GLY A 103 0.89 -2.65 -12.38
C GLY A 103 1.07 -2.95 -13.87
N ASN A 104 2.25 -3.44 -14.26
CA ASN A 104 2.53 -3.76 -15.67
C ASN A 104 1.94 -5.11 -16.09
N GLU A 105 1.73 -6.00 -15.12
CA GLU A 105 1.25 -7.35 -15.38
C GLU A 105 -0.27 -7.37 -15.57
N ILE A 106 -0.74 -8.34 -16.35
CA ILE A 106 -2.17 -8.51 -16.62
C ILE A 106 -2.96 -8.93 -15.38
N SER A 107 -2.30 -9.53 -14.38
CA SER A 107 -2.91 -9.98 -13.14
C SER A 107 -1.86 -10.23 -12.07
N TYR A 108 -2.27 -10.16 -10.80
CA TYR A 108 -1.44 -10.48 -9.65
C TYR A 108 -2.16 -11.49 -8.74
N PRO A 109 -1.44 -12.41 -8.09
CA PRO A 109 -2.04 -13.38 -7.18
C PRO A 109 -2.54 -12.66 -5.92
N LEU A 110 -3.68 -13.08 -5.39
CA LEU A 110 -4.24 -12.49 -4.18
C LEU A 110 -3.44 -12.86 -2.91
N LYS A 111 -2.87 -14.07 -2.84
CA LYS A 111 -2.25 -14.65 -1.64
C LYS A 111 -1.24 -13.72 -0.92
N PRO A 112 -0.30 -13.03 -1.59
CA PRO A 112 0.65 -12.13 -0.93
C PRO A 112 0.01 -10.94 -0.21
N PHE A 113 -1.23 -10.58 -0.54
CA PHE A 113 -1.95 -9.43 0.02
C PHE A 113 -2.89 -9.82 1.18
N LEU A 114 -3.04 -11.12 1.45
CA LEU A 114 -3.90 -11.64 2.50
C LEU A 114 -3.16 -11.71 3.84
N ILE A 115 -3.84 -11.36 4.93
CA ILE A 115 -3.40 -11.67 6.29
C ILE A 115 -4.04 -13.00 6.69
N GLU A 116 -3.26 -13.94 7.23
CA GLU A 116 -3.69 -15.33 7.51
C GLU A 116 -4.96 -15.47 8.38
N GLN A 117 -5.38 -14.40 9.08
CA GLN A 117 -6.51 -14.42 10.01
C GLN A 117 -7.80 -13.76 9.50
N VAL A 118 -7.77 -13.00 8.39
CA VAL A 118 -8.97 -12.32 7.86
C VAL A 118 -9.62 -13.18 6.78
N ARG A 119 -10.56 -14.05 7.21
CA ARG A 119 -11.31 -14.96 6.33
C ARG A 119 -12.47 -14.30 5.59
N SER A 120 -12.70 -12.99 5.78
CA SER A 120 -13.76 -12.23 5.11
C SER A 120 -13.19 -11.03 4.37
N PHE A 121 -12.59 -11.28 3.20
CA PHE A 121 -12.41 -10.24 2.20
C PHE A 121 -13.81 -9.90 1.64
N PRO A 122 -14.23 -8.63 1.60
CA PRO A 122 -15.48 -8.27 0.94
C PRO A 122 -15.29 -8.49 -0.56
N SER A 123 -15.72 -9.67 -1.05
CA SER A 123 -15.93 -10.01 -2.46
C SER A 123 -14.89 -9.46 -3.45
N VAL A 124 -13.60 -9.44 -3.10
CA VAL A 124 -12.56 -9.01 -4.03
C VAL A 124 -12.22 -10.22 -4.91
N PRO A 125 -12.28 -10.12 -6.25
CA PRO A 125 -12.01 -11.25 -7.14
C PRO A 125 -10.64 -11.88 -6.86
N LEU A 126 -10.59 -13.21 -6.86
CA LEU A 126 -9.39 -14.04 -6.60
C LEU A 126 -8.22 -13.67 -7.54
N PHE A 127 -8.56 -13.09 -8.68
CA PHE A 127 -7.68 -12.39 -9.61
C PHE A 127 -8.45 -11.18 -10.13
N ILE A 128 -7.89 -9.98 -10.03
CA ILE A 128 -8.33 -8.85 -10.86
C ILE A 128 -7.44 -8.89 -12.10
N SER A 129 -8.01 -9.36 -13.21
CA SER A 129 -7.43 -9.15 -14.53
C SER A 129 -7.69 -7.71 -14.96
N LYS A 130 -6.68 -7.05 -15.50
CA LYS A 130 -6.81 -5.73 -16.13
C LYS A 130 -7.80 -5.71 -17.29
#